data_AF-A0A223I186-F1
#
_entry.id   AF-A0A223I186-F1
#
_cell.length_a   1.000
_cell.length_b   1.000
_cell.length_c   1.000
_cell.angle_alpha   90.00
_cell.angle_beta   90.00
_cell.angle_gamma   90.00
#
_symmetry.space_group_name_H-M   'P 1'
#
loop_
_entity.id
_entity.type
_entity.pdbx_description
1 polymer ?
#
loop_
_entity_poly.entity_id
_entity_poly.type
_entity_poly.pdbx_seq_one_letter_code
_entity_poly.pdbx_strand_id
1 'polypeptide(L)'
;MECSFDVWKVNSSFIILGAAAHIGIFIALIGTKLFGFSINEVGVIGIIGGVCGPMAIYVIQKLAPYLMAQISVAAYSYMALMPLIQPQIMKLLTTKEER
;
A
#
# COMPACT_ATOMS: atom_id res chain seq x y z
N MET A 1 -6.63 10.89 -14.03
CA MET A 1 -5.48 10.11 -13.56
C MET A 1 -5.10 9.17 -14.68
N GLU A 2 -4.43 9.70 -15.69
CA GLU A 2 -3.88 8.91 -16.78
C GLU A 2 -2.74 8.05 -16.21
N CYS A 3 -2.78 6.73 -16.44
CA CYS A 3 -1.60 5.89 -16.25
C CYS A 3 -0.58 6.34 -17.29
N SER A 4 0.29 7.30 -16.95
CA SER A 4 1.38 7.74 -17.83
C SER A 4 2.41 6.61 -17.97
N PHE A 5 2.17 5.74 -18.94
CA PHE A 5 3.08 4.66 -19.32
C PHE A 5 4.43 5.20 -19.84
N ASP A 6 4.48 6.45 -20.28
CA ASP A 6 5.70 7.12 -20.73
C ASP A 6 6.82 7.12 -19.67
N VAL A 7 6.47 7.23 -18.38
CA VAL A 7 7.44 7.26 -17.27
C VAL A 7 8.18 5.92 -17.14
N TRP A 8 7.49 4.81 -17.43
CA TRP A 8 8.03 3.46 -17.40
C TRP A 8 8.94 3.18 -18.59
N LYS A 9 8.65 3.79 -19.75
CA LYS A 9 9.42 3.60 -20.99
C LYS A 9 10.76 4.36 -20.97
N VAL A 10 10.82 5.48 -20.26
CA VAL A 10 12.01 6.35 -20.23
C VAL A 10 13.06 5.86 -19.22
N ASN A 11 12.65 5.23 -18.12
CA ASN A 11 13.58 4.75 -17.10
C ASN A 11 13.12 3.44 -16.46
N SER A 12 13.70 2.31 -16.89
CA SER A 12 13.41 0.97 -16.37
C SER A 12 13.66 0.83 -14.86
N SER A 13 14.42 1.72 -14.23
CA SER A 13 14.65 1.71 -12.78
C SER A 13 13.37 1.94 -11.97
N PHE A 14 12.37 2.62 -12.53
CA PHE A 14 11.06 2.81 -11.87
C PHE A 14 10.27 1.50 -11.74
N ILE A 15 10.52 0.50 -12.60
CA ILE A 15 9.92 -0.84 -12.47
C ILE A 15 10.36 -1.51 -11.17
N ILE A 16 11.65 -1.40 -10.87
CA ILE A 16 12.25 -2.03 -9.68
C ILE A 16 11.75 -1.31 -8.42
N LEU A 17 11.64 0.02 -8.45
CA LEU A 17 11.06 0.79 -7.36
C LEU A 17 9.59 0.44 -7.11
N GLY A 18 8.80 0.25 -8.18
CA GLY A 18 7.41 -0.21 -8.09
C GLY A 18 7.28 -1.62 -7.49
N ALA A 19 8.19 -2.53 -7.85
CA ALA A 19 8.25 -3.86 -7.24
C ALA A 19 8.61 -3.80 -5.75
N ALA A 20 9.56 -2.93 -5.36
CA ALA A 20 9.94 -2.73 -3.96
C ALA A 20 8.79 -2.17 -3.11
N ALA A 21 7.91 -1.34 -3.68
CA ALA A 21 6.74 -0.81 -2.98
C ALA A 21 5.76 -1.91 -2.51
N HIS A 22 5.71 -3.07 -3.19
CA HIS A 22 4.82 -4.18 -2.83
C HIS A 22 5.28 -4.96 -1.60
N ILE A 23 6.50 -4.72 -1.09
CA ILE A 23 7.00 -5.36 0.14
C ILE A 23 6.07 -5.04 1.33
N GLY A 24 5.39 -3.88 1.31
CA GLY A 24 4.40 -3.49 2.32
C GLY A 24 3.26 -4.50 2.50
N ILE A 25 2.87 -5.23 1.45
CA ILE A 25 1.82 -6.27 1.51
C ILE A 25 2.25 -7.42 2.42
N PHE A 26 3.49 -7.89 2.26
CA PHE A 26 4.01 -9.01 3.06
C PHE A 26 4.16 -8.63 4.52
N ILE A 27 4.56 -7.39 4.81
CA ILE A 27 4.66 -6.87 6.18
C ILE A 27 3.28 -6.84 6.84
N ALA A 28 2.26 -6.35 6.13
CA ALA A 28 0.88 -6.32 6.62
C ALA A 28 0.30 -7.72 6.87
N LEU A 29 0.55 -8.67 5.97
CA LEU A 29 0.15 -10.08 6.12
C LEU A 29 0.79 -10.74 7.34
N ILE A 30 2.10 -10.59 7.50
CA ILE A 30 2.83 -11.19 8.64
C ILE A 30 2.37 -10.55 9.95
N GLY A 31 2.22 -9.22 9.97
CA GLY A 31 1.80 -8.48 11.17
C GLY A 31 0.41 -8.89 11.67
N THR A 32 -0.57 -9.00 10.76
CA THR A 32 -1.92 -9.43 11.11
C THR A 32 -1.99 -10.90 11.50
N LYS A 33 -1.20 -11.78 10.86
CA LYS A 33 -1.09 -13.18 11.24
C LYS A 33 -0.55 -13.34 12.66
N LEU A 34 0.41 -12.50 13.08
CA LEU A 34 0.93 -12.50 14.45
C LEU A 34 -0.09 -12.01 15.48
N PHE A 35 -1.02 -11.14 15.06
CA PHE A 35 -2.15 -10.68 15.89
C PHE A 35 -3.30 -11.70 16.01
N GLY A 36 -3.25 -12.83 15.30
CA GLY A 36 -4.24 -13.91 15.44
C GLY A 36 -5.51 -13.74 14.62
N PHE A 37 -5.50 -12.88 13.59
CA PHE A 37 -6.64 -12.72 12.67
C PHE A 37 -6.86 -13.94 11.77
N SER A 38 -8.09 -14.14 11.30
CA SER A 38 -8.45 -15.22 10.36
C SER A 38 -7.77 -15.03 9.00
N ILE A 39 -7.55 -16.12 8.26
CA ILE A 39 -6.88 -16.09 6.94
C ILE A 39 -7.58 -15.13 5.96
N ASN A 40 -8.91 -15.03 6.04
CA ASN A 40 -9.71 -14.12 5.23
C ASN A 40 -9.46 -12.65 5.60
N GLU A 41 -9.36 -12.35 6.89
CA GLU A 41 -9.11 -10.98 7.38
C GLU A 41 -7.67 -10.55 7.10
N VAL A 42 -6.72 -11.46 7.32
CA VAL A 42 -5.29 -11.28 6.99
C VAL A 42 -5.14 -10.97 5.51
N GLY A 43 -5.75 -11.74 4.61
CA GLY A 43 -5.69 -11.51 3.16
C GLY A 43 -6.23 -10.14 2.77
N VAL A 44 -7.34 -9.73 3.38
CA VAL A 44 -7.97 -8.44 3.10
C VAL A 44 -7.13 -7.26 3.61
N ILE A 45 -6.55 -7.36 4.82
CA ILE A 45 -5.70 -6.32 5.39
C ILE A 45 -4.36 -6.23 4.66
N GLY A 46 -3.80 -7.37 4.24
CA GLY A 46 -2.56 -7.45 3.46
C GLY A 46 -2.61 -6.65 2.16
N ILE A 47 -3.73 -6.74 1.43
CA ILE A 47 -3.92 -6.04 0.14
C ILE A 47 -3.84 -4.51 0.30
N ILE A 48 -4.23 -3.96 1.46
CA ILE A 48 -4.17 -2.52 1.74
C ILE A 48 -2.71 -2.02 1.65
N GLY A 49 -1.74 -2.83 2.08
CA GLY A 49 -0.32 -2.50 2.07
C GLY A 49 0.28 -2.34 0.66
N GLY A 50 -0.44 -2.76 -0.38
CA GLY A 50 -0.01 -2.66 -1.78
C GLY A 50 -0.39 -1.35 -2.49
N VAL A 51 -1.17 -0.49 -1.84
CA VAL A 51 -1.59 0.82 -2.37
C VAL A 51 -2.33 0.68 -3.72
N CYS A 52 -3.41 -0.09 -3.75
CA CYS A 52 -4.36 -0.08 -4.87
C CYS A 52 -5.79 -0.10 -4.34
N GLY A 53 -6.37 1.10 -4.15
CA GLY A 53 -7.72 1.31 -3.61
C GLY A 53 -8.82 0.43 -4.23
N PRO A 54 -8.99 0.38 -5.57
CA PRO A 54 -10.03 -0.43 -6.19
C PRO A 54 -9.81 -1.94 -6.02
N MET A 55 -8.55 -2.41 -5.96
CA MET A 55 -8.25 -3.82 -5.70
C MET A 55 -8.54 -4.19 -4.24
N ALA A 56 -8.18 -3.33 -3.29
CA ALA A 56 -8.51 -3.55 -1.88
C ALA A 56 -10.02 -3.67 -1.69
N ILE A 57 -10.78 -2.73 -2.24
CA ILE A 57 -12.25 -2.76 -2.21
C ILE A 57 -12.82 -4.04 -2.83
N TYR A 58 -12.29 -4.46 -3.98
CA TYR A 58 -12.73 -5.68 -4.65
C TYR A 58 -12.48 -6.96 -3.81
N VAL A 59 -11.30 -7.07 -3.18
CA VAL A 59 -10.97 -8.24 -2.34
C VAL A 59 -11.79 -8.25 -1.04
N ILE A 60 -11.98 -7.09 -0.42
CA ILE A 60 -12.86 -6.94 0.75
C ILE A 60 -14.27 -7.45 0.43
N GLN A 61 -14.84 -7.03 -0.71
CA GLN A 61 -16.19 -7.45 -1.12
C GLN A 61 -16.30 -8.97 -1.31
N LYS A 62 -15.22 -9.63 -1.75
CA LYS A 62 -15.19 -11.08 -1.98
C LYS A 62 -14.92 -11.90 -0.71
N LEU A 63 -14.03 -11.44 0.18
CA LEU A 63 -13.55 -12.24 1.32
C LEU A 63 -14.21 -11.86 2.65
N ALA A 64 -14.48 -10.58 2.89
CA ALA A 64 -14.99 -10.10 4.18
C ALA A 64 -15.77 -8.77 4.04
N PRO A 65 -17.01 -8.79 3.53
CA PRO A 65 -17.80 -7.59 3.28
C PRO A 65 -18.16 -6.83 4.57
N TYR A 66 -18.23 -7.52 5.72
CA TYR A 66 -18.53 -6.91 7.02
C TYR A 66 -17.39 -6.00 7.53
N LEU A 67 -16.14 -6.25 7.11
CA LEU A 67 -14.97 -5.43 7.45
C LEU A 67 -14.80 -4.22 6.53
N MET A 68 -15.65 -4.08 5.52
CA MET A 68 -15.49 -3.06 4.47
C MET A 68 -15.50 -1.64 5.00
N ALA A 69 -16.41 -1.31 5.90
CA ALA A 69 -16.49 0.02 6.47
C ALA A 69 -15.23 0.37 7.27
N GLN A 70 -14.78 -0.54 8.14
CA GLN A 70 -13.61 -0.33 9.00
C GLN A 70 -12.33 -0.17 8.17
N ILE A 71 -12.15 -1.04 7.18
CA ILE A 71 -10.98 -1.03 6.31
C ILE A 71 -10.99 0.18 5.38
N SER A 72 -12.15 0.57 4.83
CA SER A 72 -12.24 1.74 3.96
C SER A 72 -11.86 3.01 4.72
N VAL A 73 -12.36 3.19 5.94
CA VAL A 73 -11.99 4.35 6.78
C VAL A 73 -10.50 4.38 7.05
N ALA A 74 -9.89 3.25 7.44
CA ALA A 74 -8.44 3.17 7.67
C ALA A 74 -7.64 3.45 6.38
N ALA A 75 -8.06 2.88 5.25
CA ALA A 75 -7.41 3.03 3.95
C ALA A 75 -7.42 4.48 3.46
N TYR A 76 -8.58 5.13 3.45
CA TYR A 76 -8.68 6.53 3.04
C TYR A 76 -8.00 7.49 4.02
N SER A 77 -8.02 7.18 5.31
CA SER A 77 -7.34 8.00 6.33
C SER A 77 -5.82 7.99 6.15
N TYR A 78 -5.20 6.82 5.89
CA TYR A 78 -3.75 6.78 5.66
C TYR A 78 -3.37 7.44 4.33
N MET A 79 -4.17 7.29 3.27
CA MET A 79 -3.92 7.94 1.99
C MET A 79 -3.93 9.47 2.12
N ALA A 80 -4.84 10.02 2.93
CA ALA A 80 -4.88 11.45 3.25
C ALA A 80 -3.66 11.91 4.08
N LEU A 81 -3.09 11.03 4.91
CA LEU A 81 -1.92 11.31 5.73
C LEU A 81 -0.59 11.14 4.97
N MET A 82 -0.59 10.43 3.85
CA MET A 82 0.60 10.14 3.03
C MET A 82 1.41 11.40 2.66
N PRO A 83 0.83 12.53 2.24
CA PRO A 83 1.57 13.75 1.91
C PRO A 83 2.35 14.34 3.09
N LEU A 84 1.94 14.04 4.33
CA LEU A 84 2.65 14.44 5.54
C LEU A 84 3.76 13.45 5.90
N ILE A 85 3.54 12.16 5.69
CA ILE A 85 4.50 11.09 6.02
C ILE A 85 5.66 11.05 5.02
N GLN A 86 5.36 11.09 3.72
CA GLN A 86 6.35 10.95 2.64
C GLN A 86 7.54 11.92 2.76
N PRO A 87 7.37 13.24 2.94
CA PRO A 87 8.51 14.17 3.02
C PRO A 87 9.38 13.95 4.27
N GLN A 88 8.84 13.38 5.34
CA GLN A 88 9.59 13.08 6.56
C GLN A 88 10.44 11.83 6.37
N ILE A 89 9.86 10.77 5.81
CA ILE A 89 10.59 9.54 5.50
C ILE A 89 11.71 9.82 4.50
N MET A 90 11.44 10.64 3.47
CA MET A 90 12.46 10.99 2.49
C MET A 90 13.61 11.78 3.14
N LYS A 91 13.32 12.74 4.04
CA LYS A 91 14.35 13.45 4.81
C LYS A 91 15.21 12.54 5.70
N LEU A 92 14.67 11.42 6.17
CA LEU A 92 15.37 10.49 7.05
C LEU A 92 16.23 9.48 6.27
N LEU A 93 15.79 9.08 5.08
CA LEU A 93 16.48 8.07 4.26
C LEU A 93 17.41 8.66 3.19
N THR A 94 17.19 9.91 2.75
CA THR A 94 18.08 10.57 1.78
C THR A 94 18.94 11.65 2.42
N THR A 95 20.21 11.69 2.02
CA THR A 95 21.16 12.74 2.40
C THR A 95 20.88 14.01 1.60
N LYS A 96 21.46 15.15 2.01
CA LYS A 96 21.31 16.44 1.29
C LYS A 96 21.89 16.41 -0.13
N GLU A 97 22.79 15.47 -0.42
CA GLU A 97 23.48 15.34 -1.71
C GLU A 97 22.62 14.58 -2.74
N GLU A 98 21.74 13.69 -2.29
CA GLU A 98 20.87 12.84 -3.13
C GLU A 98 19.46 13.45 -3.36
N ARG A 99 19.21 14.66 -2.85
CA ARG A 99 17.88 15.32 -2.82
C ARG A 99 17.77 16.44 -3.84
#